data_AF-A0A2N8PT96-F1
#
_entry.id   AF-A0A2N8PT96-F1
#
_cell.length_a   1.000
_cell.length_b   1.000
_cell.length_c   1.000
_cell.angle_alpha   90.00
_cell.angle_beta   90.00
_cell.angle_gamma   90.00
#
_symmetry.space_group_name_H-M   'P 1'
#
loop_
_entity.id
_entity.type
_entity.pdbx_description
1 polymer ?
#
loop_
_entity_poly.entity_id
_entity_poly.type
_entity_poly.pdbx_seq_one_letter_code
_entity_poly.pdbx_strand_id
1 'polypeptide(L)'
;MTQILIPLKQHVGAPCKGIVQAGDQVQRGQLIAEPNGLGANIHASFSGKVVDVDGENIVLTIDEEQDFSTFVPIPETDSHAKAVEAAGIVGAGGAGFPTFLKLACEIPEGLFIANGAECEALLAHNVKQMSEHIEQLIRGMKYCMEMTKAPKGVIAVKGKHRMLVTRLLKAVDNEPTLDVYQLPDIYPAGDERMIVREVMDIVLEPGQLPTEVGAVIDNVETIKRIAEAIEDRKPFIDKDVTVSGRVKQKETVFVDVPIGTPVKTLINNVGGYVEPHGEIVIGGPMTGRSGDEMTPITKTSGGVLVAMPFPQESRKVGLLICECGGSAERMTEIANNMGAEVVAAERCKRMVEVNGRYRCALPGICPGQAATVMSLKKQGAEVVLTGSCSD
;
A
#
# COMPACT_ATOMS: atom_id res chain seq x y z
N MET A 1 29.25 -10.89 -1.45
CA MET A 1 28.06 -11.52 -0.85
C MET A 1 27.14 -10.41 -0.35
N THR A 2 26.07 -10.15 -1.09
CA THR A 2 25.07 -9.14 -0.70
C THR A 2 24.11 -9.80 0.28
N GLN A 3 24.02 -9.27 1.50
CA GLN A 3 23.00 -9.69 2.45
C GLN A 3 21.72 -8.89 2.22
N ILE A 4 20.59 -9.59 2.28
CA ILE A 4 19.26 -8.98 2.19
C ILE A 4 18.46 -9.35 3.43
N LEU A 5 17.49 -8.49 3.76
CA LEU A 5 16.57 -8.69 4.87
C LEU A 5 15.18 -8.95 4.31
N ILE A 6 14.55 -10.04 4.73
CA ILE A 6 13.13 -10.28 4.50
C ILE A 6 12.40 -10.08 5.83
N PRO A 7 11.68 -8.95 6.02
CA PRO A 7 10.95 -8.72 7.24
C PRO A 7 9.86 -9.76 7.47
N LEU A 8 9.69 -10.22 8.70
CA LEU A 8 8.60 -11.12 9.11
C LEU A 8 7.29 -10.37 9.36
N LYS A 9 7.31 -9.04 9.45
CA LYS A 9 6.13 -8.17 9.56
C LYS A 9 5.83 -7.49 8.23
N GLN A 10 5.01 -8.12 7.39
CA GLN A 10 4.57 -7.59 6.08
C GLN A 10 3.05 -7.46 5.96
N HIS A 11 2.34 -7.49 7.09
CA HIS A 11 0.90 -7.48 7.18
C HIS A 11 0.40 -6.92 8.52
N VAL A 12 -0.92 -6.78 8.65
CA VAL A 12 -1.54 -6.11 9.80
C VAL A 12 -1.36 -6.86 11.14
N GLY A 13 -1.41 -8.21 11.17
CA GLY A 13 -1.23 -8.99 12.40
C GLY A 13 0.23 -9.24 12.76
N ALA A 14 0.51 -10.00 13.83
CA ALA A 14 1.85 -10.16 14.41
C ALA A 14 2.92 -10.66 13.40
N PRO A 15 4.23 -10.43 13.64
CA PRO A 15 5.27 -10.98 12.77
C PRO A 15 5.10 -12.50 12.54
N CYS A 16 5.36 -12.95 11.31
CA CYS A 16 5.35 -14.37 10.95
C CYS A 16 6.42 -15.15 11.72
N LYS A 17 6.19 -16.45 11.89
CA LYS A 17 7.18 -17.38 12.40
C LYS A 17 8.00 -17.93 11.23
N GLY A 18 9.31 -17.70 11.23
CA GLY A 18 10.22 -18.35 10.28
C GLY A 18 10.18 -19.88 10.43
N ILE A 19 10.11 -20.58 9.29
CA ILE A 19 10.11 -22.05 9.22
C ILE A 19 11.42 -22.63 8.67
N VAL A 20 12.39 -21.75 8.40
CA VAL A 20 13.77 -22.06 8.03
C VAL A 20 14.71 -21.71 9.18
N GLN A 21 15.95 -22.19 9.13
CA GLN A 21 16.99 -21.93 10.13
C GLN A 21 18.32 -21.51 9.48
N ALA A 22 19.19 -20.89 10.27
CA ALA A 22 20.53 -20.53 9.82
C ALA A 22 21.27 -21.75 9.25
N GLY A 23 21.84 -21.59 8.06
CA GLY A 23 22.50 -22.66 7.33
C GLY A 23 21.68 -23.27 6.19
N ASP A 24 20.36 -23.12 6.20
CA ASP A 24 19.47 -23.67 5.16
C ASP A 24 19.72 -22.97 3.81
N GLN A 25 19.61 -23.76 2.73
CA GLN A 25 19.51 -23.24 1.37
C GLN A 25 18.05 -23.04 1.00
N VAL A 26 17.73 -21.87 0.43
CA VAL A 26 16.39 -21.51 -0.01
C VAL A 26 16.40 -21.17 -1.49
N GLN A 27 15.32 -21.51 -2.18
CA GLN A 27 15.10 -21.13 -3.57
C GLN A 27 14.06 -20.01 -3.64
N ARG A 28 14.18 -19.11 -4.61
CA ARG A 28 13.15 -18.11 -4.90
C ARG A 28 11.77 -18.79 -5.07
N GLY A 29 10.75 -18.27 -4.40
CA GLY A 29 9.40 -18.82 -4.31
C GLY A 29 9.18 -19.80 -3.16
N GLN A 30 10.22 -20.31 -2.51
CA GLN A 30 10.07 -21.25 -1.39
C GLN A 30 9.41 -20.57 -0.19
N LEU A 31 8.46 -21.26 0.46
CA LEU A 31 7.85 -20.81 1.71
C LEU A 31 8.91 -20.78 2.83
N ILE A 32 9.06 -19.64 3.50
CA ILE A 32 10.08 -19.45 4.55
C ILE A 32 9.52 -18.92 5.88
N ALA A 33 8.28 -18.42 5.90
CA ALA A 33 7.60 -18.09 7.14
C ALA A 33 6.07 -18.21 7.02
N GLU A 34 5.44 -18.59 8.12
CA GLU A 34 3.99 -18.74 8.25
C GLU A 34 3.44 -17.73 9.27
N PRO A 35 2.21 -17.21 9.08
CA PRO A 35 1.64 -16.26 10.00
C PRO A 35 1.30 -16.89 11.36
N ASN A 36 1.51 -16.13 12.44
CA ASN A 36 1.02 -16.48 13.76
C ASN A 36 -0.33 -15.79 14.01
N GLY A 37 -1.43 -16.46 13.62
CA GLY A 37 -2.78 -15.90 13.66
C GLY A 37 -3.10 -15.05 12.43
N LEU A 38 -3.58 -13.82 12.61
CA LEU A 38 -3.93 -12.94 11.49
C LEU A 38 -2.68 -12.58 10.67
N GLY A 39 -2.60 -13.02 9.42
CA GLY A 39 -1.44 -12.76 8.59
C GLY A 39 -1.45 -13.52 7.27
N ALA A 40 -0.30 -13.56 6.61
CA ALA A 40 -0.13 -14.25 5.34
C ALA A 40 1.29 -14.82 5.21
N ASN A 41 1.41 -15.92 4.45
CA ASN A 41 2.68 -16.59 4.17
C ASN A 41 3.74 -15.65 3.59
N ILE A 42 5.01 -15.90 3.92
CA ILE A 42 6.17 -15.21 3.35
C ILE A 42 7.05 -16.23 2.64
N HIS A 43 7.42 -15.90 1.42
CA HIS A 43 8.25 -16.73 0.55
C HIS A 43 9.59 -16.02 0.29
N ALA A 44 10.63 -16.79 -0.02
CA ALA A 44 11.91 -16.23 -0.41
C ALA A 44 11.80 -15.55 -1.77
N SER A 45 12.23 -14.30 -1.87
CA SER A 45 12.27 -13.57 -3.16
C SER A 45 13.59 -13.72 -3.90
N PHE A 46 14.57 -14.38 -3.27
CA PHE A 46 15.90 -14.64 -3.81
C PHE A 46 16.31 -16.06 -3.46
N SER A 47 17.13 -16.67 -4.33
CA SER A 47 17.81 -17.93 -4.01
C SER A 47 19.09 -17.62 -3.23
N GLY A 48 19.38 -18.43 -2.22
CA GLY A 48 20.58 -18.26 -1.42
C GLY A 48 20.54 -18.99 -0.09
N LYS A 49 21.37 -18.53 0.83
CA LYS A 49 21.58 -19.17 2.13
C LYS A 49 21.03 -18.33 3.28
N VAL A 50 20.28 -18.95 4.16
CA VAL A 50 19.83 -18.34 5.42
C VAL A 50 21.03 -18.14 6.34
N VAL A 51 21.24 -16.90 6.75
CA VAL A 51 22.29 -16.49 7.68
C VAL A 51 21.75 -16.48 9.10
N ASP A 52 20.57 -15.91 9.29
CA ASP A 52 19.95 -15.74 10.61
C ASP A 52 18.43 -15.59 10.51
N VAL A 53 17.74 -15.90 11.62
CA VAL A 53 16.31 -15.73 11.82
C VAL A 53 16.10 -15.18 13.24
N ASP A 54 15.97 -13.85 13.35
CA ASP A 54 16.03 -13.13 14.64
C ASP A 54 14.64 -12.79 15.22
N GLY A 55 13.57 -13.27 14.59
CA GLY A 55 12.17 -13.01 14.98
C GLY A 55 11.57 -11.73 14.38
N GLU A 56 12.40 -10.82 13.87
CA GLU A 56 11.96 -9.65 13.10
C GLU A 56 12.19 -9.85 11.60
N ASN A 57 13.28 -10.51 11.23
CA ASN A 57 13.73 -10.70 9.86
C ASN A 57 14.26 -12.12 9.62
N ILE A 58 14.25 -12.52 8.35
CA ILE A 58 15.09 -13.59 7.82
C ILE A 58 16.22 -12.92 7.03
N VAL A 59 17.47 -13.17 7.43
CA VAL A 59 18.67 -12.64 6.78
C VAL A 59 19.16 -13.66 5.77
N LEU A 60 19.23 -13.28 4.49
CA LEU A 60 19.74 -14.15 3.43
C LEU A 60 21.04 -13.59 2.86
N THR A 61 21.98 -14.48 2.56
CA THR A 61 23.03 -14.19 1.58
C THR A 61 22.55 -14.70 0.23
N ILE A 62 22.48 -13.84 -0.77
CA ILE A 62 22.01 -14.24 -2.11
C ILE A 62 23.12 -14.92 -2.91
N ASP A 63 22.74 -15.90 -3.73
CA ASP A 63 23.64 -16.52 -4.71
C ASP A 63 24.15 -15.49 -5.72
N GLU A 64 25.37 -15.70 -6.25
CA GLU A 64 26.00 -14.78 -7.22
C GLU A 64 25.20 -14.65 -8.52
N GLU A 65 24.62 -15.76 -8.98
CA GLU A 65 23.74 -15.81 -10.13
C GLU A 65 22.29 -15.99 -9.64
N GLN A 66 21.43 -15.03 -9.96
CA GLN A 66 20.00 -15.09 -9.69
C GLN A 66 19.23 -15.28 -11.00
N ASP A 67 18.35 -16.28 -11.04
CA ASP A 67 17.35 -16.41 -12.10
C ASP A 67 15.99 -15.95 -11.57
N PHE A 68 15.59 -14.73 -11.94
CA PHE A 68 14.29 -14.18 -11.56
C PHE A 68 13.14 -14.65 -12.45
N SER A 69 13.41 -15.38 -13.53
CA SER A 69 12.39 -15.94 -14.41
C SER A 69 11.75 -17.22 -13.87
N THR A 70 12.41 -17.87 -12.90
CA THR A 70 11.92 -19.10 -12.27
C THR A 70 11.63 -18.89 -10.78
N PHE A 71 10.74 -19.72 -10.25
CA PHE A 71 10.39 -19.74 -8.83
C PHE A 71 9.80 -21.10 -8.46
N VAL A 72 9.88 -21.47 -7.18
CA VAL A 72 9.13 -22.59 -6.62
C VAL A 72 7.64 -22.20 -6.59
N PRO A 73 6.77 -22.90 -7.34
CA PRO A 73 5.35 -22.58 -7.35
C PRO A 73 4.70 -22.93 -6.01
N ILE A 74 3.62 -22.24 -5.66
CA ILE A 74 2.77 -22.66 -4.53
C ILE A 74 2.22 -24.08 -4.78
N PRO A 75 1.87 -24.82 -3.72
CA PRO A 75 1.22 -26.12 -3.87
C PRO A 75 -0.03 -26.06 -4.74
N GLU A 76 -0.37 -27.15 -5.40
CA GLU A 76 -1.68 -27.26 -6.06
C GLU A 76 -2.80 -27.13 -5.03
N THR A 77 -3.83 -26.37 -5.39
CA THR A 77 -4.96 -26.08 -4.49
C THR A 77 -6.27 -26.43 -5.18
N ASP A 78 -7.29 -26.72 -4.37
CA ASP A 78 -8.63 -27.11 -4.85
C ASP A 78 -9.57 -25.91 -5.10
N SER A 79 -9.10 -24.69 -4.85
CA SER A 79 -9.90 -23.47 -4.98
C SER A 79 -9.02 -22.23 -5.11
N HIS A 80 -9.55 -21.20 -5.80
CA HIS A 80 -8.89 -19.90 -5.92
C HIS A 80 -8.56 -19.26 -4.57
N ALA A 81 -9.45 -19.40 -3.58
CA ALA A 81 -9.23 -18.85 -2.24
C ALA A 81 -7.99 -19.45 -1.55
N LYS A 82 -7.81 -20.78 -1.65
CA LYS A 82 -6.61 -21.45 -1.11
C LYS A 82 -5.35 -21.10 -1.90
N ALA A 83 -5.43 -20.88 -3.21
CA ALA A 83 -4.29 -20.38 -3.99
C ALA A 83 -3.83 -19.00 -3.47
N VAL A 84 -4.77 -18.09 -3.23
CA VAL A 84 -4.50 -16.74 -2.70
C VAL A 84 -3.90 -16.80 -1.28
N GLU A 85 -4.43 -17.68 -0.42
CA GLU A 85 -3.89 -17.93 0.92
C GLU A 85 -2.47 -18.50 0.86
N ALA A 86 -2.27 -19.56 0.07
CA ALA A 86 -0.97 -20.24 -0.08
C ALA A 86 0.11 -19.30 -0.62
N ALA A 87 -0.21 -18.45 -1.60
CA ALA A 87 0.68 -17.42 -2.15
C ALA A 87 1.02 -16.30 -1.16
N GLY A 88 0.29 -16.20 -0.05
CA GLY A 88 0.48 -15.18 0.96
C GLY A 88 0.10 -13.78 0.44
N ILE A 89 -0.97 -13.67 -0.35
CA ILE A 89 -1.41 -12.37 -0.86
C ILE A 89 -1.96 -11.50 0.28
N VAL A 90 -1.55 -10.23 0.30
CA VAL A 90 -2.04 -9.20 1.22
C VAL A 90 -2.44 -7.97 0.42
N GLY A 91 -3.28 -7.12 1.00
CA GLY A 91 -3.64 -5.82 0.41
C GLY A 91 -2.40 -4.93 0.22
N ALA A 92 -1.92 -4.83 -1.01
CA ALA A 92 -0.70 -4.13 -1.39
C ALA A 92 -0.79 -2.60 -1.26
N GLY A 93 -2.01 -2.05 -1.20
CA GLY A 93 -2.28 -0.61 -1.14
C GLY A 93 -2.24 0.02 0.26
N GLY A 94 -1.88 -0.73 1.32
CA GLY A 94 -1.95 -0.20 2.69
C GLY A 94 -1.40 -1.14 3.75
N ALA A 95 -2.19 -1.40 4.80
CA ALA A 95 -1.74 -2.11 6.00
C ALA A 95 -1.42 -3.61 5.82
N GLY A 96 -1.56 -4.16 4.60
CA GLY A 96 -1.33 -5.57 4.32
C GLY A 96 -2.35 -6.48 5.02
N PHE A 97 -3.65 -6.23 4.85
CA PHE A 97 -4.67 -7.16 5.34
C PHE A 97 -4.63 -8.46 4.51
N PRO A 98 -4.74 -9.67 5.11
CA PRO A 98 -4.72 -10.92 4.35
C PRO A 98 -5.87 -10.99 3.34
N THR A 99 -5.54 -11.10 2.07
CA THR A 99 -6.52 -10.93 0.99
C THR A 99 -7.54 -12.06 0.95
N PHE A 100 -7.13 -13.31 1.24
CA PHE A 100 -8.05 -14.45 1.27
C PHE A 100 -9.19 -14.29 2.30
N LEU A 101 -8.92 -13.66 3.46
CA LEU A 101 -9.96 -13.38 4.47
C LEU A 101 -10.97 -12.35 3.96
N LYS A 102 -10.50 -11.37 3.20
CA LYS A 102 -11.35 -10.32 2.62
C LYS A 102 -12.22 -10.88 1.50
N LEU A 103 -11.65 -11.74 0.65
CA LEU A 103 -12.36 -12.39 -0.46
C LEU A 103 -13.32 -13.48 -0.01
N ALA A 104 -13.16 -14.02 1.20
CA ALA A 104 -14.12 -14.94 1.81
C ALA A 104 -15.45 -14.27 2.20
N CYS A 105 -15.52 -12.93 2.19
CA CYS A 105 -16.76 -12.20 2.43
C CYS A 105 -17.64 -12.24 1.17
N GLU A 106 -18.74 -12.98 1.23
CA GLU A 106 -19.70 -13.08 0.13
C GLU A 106 -20.61 -11.86 0.07
N ILE A 107 -20.79 -11.32 -1.14
CA ILE A 107 -21.61 -10.15 -1.46
C ILE A 107 -22.48 -10.42 -2.70
N PRO A 108 -23.44 -11.36 -2.62
CA PRO A 108 -24.23 -11.84 -3.77
C PRO A 108 -25.11 -10.78 -4.44
N GLU A 109 -25.38 -9.67 -3.75
CA GLU A 109 -26.11 -8.51 -4.28
C GLU A 109 -25.22 -7.26 -4.39
N GLY A 110 -23.92 -7.43 -4.16
CA GLY A 110 -22.98 -6.35 -3.97
C GLY A 110 -22.09 -6.05 -5.18
N LEU A 111 -21.00 -5.35 -4.91
CA LEU A 111 -20.03 -4.92 -5.90
C LEU A 111 -18.60 -5.20 -5.46
N PHE A 112 -17.84 -5.86 -6.33
CA PHE A 112 -16.40 -5.93 -6.20
C PHE A 112 -15.76 -4.70 -6.86
N ILE A 113 -14.89 -3.97 -6.16
CA ILE A 113 -14.30 -2.73 -6.66
C ILE A 113 -12.78 -2.86 -6.71
N ALA A 114 -12.22 -2.70 -7.90
CA ALA A 114 -10.78 -2.53 -8.07
C ALA A 114 -10.40 -1.07 -7.81
N ASN A 115 -9.64 -0.83 -6.75
CA ASN A 115 -9.14 0.49 -6.37
C ASN A 115 -7.86 0.82 -7.17
N GLY A 116 -8.05 1.52 -8.29
CA GLY A 116 -7.00 2.09 -9.13
C GLY A 116 -6.78 3.59 -8.91
N ALA A 117 -7.16 4.12 -7.75
CA ALA A 117 -7.14 5.56 -7.51
C ALA A 117 -5.74 6.16 -7.39
N GLU A 118 -4.75 5.37 -6.96
CA GLU A 118 -3.35 5.75 -6.70
C GLU A 118 -3.24 7.16 -6.09
N CYS A 119 -3.66 7.29 -4.83
CA CYS A 119 -3.89 8.60 -4.23
C CYS A 119 -2.67 9.27 -3.65
N GLU A 120 -1.71 8.50 -3.16
CA GLU A 120 -0.44 9.03 -2.68
C GLU A 120 0.27 9.79 -3.81
N ALA A 121 0.57 11.07 -3.59
CA ALA A 121 1.23 11.88 -4.60
C ALA A 121 2.61 11.29 -4.95
N LEU A 122 3.04 11.49 -6.20
CA LEU A 122 4.27 10.95 -6.80
C LEU A 122 4.29 9.42 -7.03
N LEU A 123 3.30 8.66 -6.55
CA LEU A 123 3.21 7.24 -6.90
C LEU A 123 2.53 7.06 -8.26
N ALA A 124 3.05 6.14 -9.07
CA ALA A 124 2.57 5.87 -10.42
C ALA A 124 2.58 4.37 -10.79
N HIS A 125 2.90 3.50 -9.84
CA HIS A 125 3.09 2.07 -10.08
C HIS A 125 1.78 1.36 -10.43
N ASN A 126 0.68 1.68 -9.75
CA ASN A 126 -0.63 1.12 -10.07
C ASN A 126 -1.14 1.64 -11.43
N VAL A 127 -0.94 2.91 -11.75
CA VAL A 127 -1.31 3.49 -13.06
C VAL A 127 -0.53 2.80 -14.19
N LYS A 128 0.77 2.56 -14.01
CA LYS A 128 1.59 1.81 -14.98
C LYS A 128 1.14 0.36 -15.09
N GLN A 129 0.94 -0.33 -13.96
CA GLN A 129 0.48 -1.72 -13.91
C GLN A 129 -0.86 -1.89 -14.64
N MET A 130 -1.85 -1.04 -14.34
CA MET A 130 -3.11 -1.05 -15.06
C MET A 130 -2.91 -0.77 -16.55
N SER A 131 -2.03 0.16 -16.92
CA SER A 131 -1.79 0.50 -18.33
C SER A 131 -1.10 -0.63 -19.10
N GLU A 132 -0.20 -1.38 -18.49
CA GLU A 132 0.58 -2.43 -19.17
C GLU A 132 -0.13 -3.79 -19.11
N HIS A 133 -0.93 -4.05 -18.06
CA HIS A 133 -1.51 -5.36 -17.76
C HIS A 133 -3.04 -5.35 -17.60
N ILE A 134 -3.76 -4.60 -18.45
CA ILE A 134 -5.24 -4.50 -18.40
C ILE A 134 -5.90 -5.88 -18.43
N GLU A 135 -5.47 -6.77 -19.33
CA GLU A 135 -6.09 -8.09 -19.48
C GLU A 135 -5.93 -8.95 -18.22
N GLN A 136 -4.77 -8.87 -17.56
CA GLN A 136 -4.51 -9.56 -16.30
C GLN A 136 -5.39 -8.98 -15.18
N LEU A 137 -5.56 -7.66 -15.13
CA LEU A 137 -6.47 -7.02 -14.17
C LEU A 137 -7.91 -7.51 -14.36
N ILE A 138 -8.41 -7.59 -15.60
CA ILE A 138 -9.76 -8.08 -15.91
C ILE A 138 -9.94 -9.54 -15.46
N ARG A 139 -8.97 -10.43 -15.74
CA ARG A 139 -9.03 -11.82 -15.26
C ARG A 139 -8.98 -11.90 -13.74
N GLY A 140 -8.08 -11.15 -13.10
CA GLY A 140 -7.98 -11.06 -11.64
C GLY A 140 -9.29 -10.60 -11.00
N MET A 141 -9.95 -9.60 -11.59
CA MET A 141 -11.26 -9.14 -11.13
C MET A 141 -12.33 -10.24 -11.21
N LYS A 142 -12.35 -11.03 -12.29
CA LYS A 142 -13.29 -12.15 -12.42
C LYS A 142 -13.08 -13.20 -11.33
N TYR A 143 -11.83 -13.56 -11.02
CA TYR A 143 -11.55 -14.48 -9.91
C TYR A 143 -12.01 -13.91 -8.56
N CYS A 144 -11.80 -12.61 -8.33
CA CYS A 144 -12.28 -11.95 -7.12
C CYS A 144 -13.80 -11.92 -7.02
N MET A 145 -14.49 -11.63 -8.12
CA MET A 145 -15.95 -11.66 -8.20
C MET A 145 -16.50 -13.07 -7.97
N GLU A 146 -15.86 -14.10 -8.50
CA GLU A 146 -16.22 -15.50 -8.25
C GLU A 146 -16.12 -15.84 -6.76
N MET A 147 -14.97 -15.55 -6.12
CA MET A 147 -14.75 -15.82 -4.69
C MET A 147 -15.73 -15.07 -3.79
N THR A 148 -16.01 -13.80 -4.10
CA THR A 148 -16.93 -12.95 -3.34
C THR A 148 -18.40 -13.14 -3.74
N LYS A 149 -18.69 -13.94 -4.76
CA LYS A 149 -20.01 -14.06 -5.40
C LYS A 149 -20.60 -12.72 -5.89
N ALA A 150 -19.77 -11.71 -6.10
CA ALA A 150 -20.22 -10.41 -6.57
C ALA A 150 -20.76 -10.52 -8.01
N PRO A 151 -22.00 -10.09 -8.29
CA PRO A 151 -22.56 -10.15 -9.64
C PRO A 151 -21.93 -9.13 -10.60
N LYS A 152 -21.33 -8.06 -10.07
CA LYS A 152 -20.70 -6.98 -10.83
C LYS A 152 -19.37 -6.56 -10.23
N GLY A 153 -18.51 -6.03 -11.08
CA GLY A 153 -17.23 -5.44 -10.72
C GLY A 153 -17.07 -4.03 -11.29
N VAL A 154 -16.38 -3.15 -10.56
CA VAL A 154 -16.07 -1.78 -11.02
C VAL A 154 -14.59 -1.50 -10.86
N ILE A 155 -13.96 -0.90 -11.88
CA ILE A 155 -12.62 -0.35 -11.79
C ILE A 155 -12.73 1.14 -11.47
N ALA A 156 -12.41 1.51 -10.23
CA ALA A 156 -12.43 2.89 -9.78
C ALA A 156 -11.06 3.55 -10.05
N VAL A 157 -11.01 4.49 -11.00
CA VAL A 157 -9.77 5.13 -11.49
C VAL A 157 -9.97 6.64 -11.61
N LYS A 158 -8.94 7.44 -11.35
CA LYS A 158 -9.07 8.91 -11.48
C LYS A 158 -9.25 9.34 -12.93
N GLY A 159 -10.24 10.18 -13.19
CA GLY A 159 -10.58 10.68 -14.54
C GLY A 159 -9.45 11.46 -15.24
N LYS A 160 -8.47 11.98 -14.49
CA LYS A 160 -7.29 12.65 -15.09
C LYS A 160 -6.46 11.74 -16.00
N HIS A 161 -6.48 10.42 -15.76
CA HIS A 161 -5.74 9.45 -16.57
C HIS A 161 -6.51 9.06 -17.82
N ARG A 162 -6.88 10.05 -18.65
CA ARG A 162 -7.81 9.89 -19.79
C ARG A 162 -7.46 8.72 -20.70
N MET A 163 -6.17 8.53 -21.01
CA MET A 163 -5.72 7.43 -21.87
C MET A 163 -5.96 6.06 -21.22
N LEU A 164 -5.68 5.92 -19.93
CA LEU A 164 -5.95 4.69 -19.18
C LEU A 164 -7.45 4.44 -19.11
N VAL A 165 -8.26 5.45 -18.77
CA VAL A 165 -9.73 5.35 -18.74
C VAL A 165 -10.28 4.84 -20.08
N THR A 166 -9.86 5.43 -21.20
CA THR A 166 -10.30 4.99 -22.54
C THR A 166 -9.94 3.53 -22.81
N ARG A 167 -8.74 3.09 -22.40
CA ARG A 167 -8.30 1.70 -22.61
C ARG A 167 -9.05 0.73 -21.71
N LEU A 168 -9.34 1.11 -20.46
CA LEU A 168 -10.14 0.31 -19.54
C LEU A 168 -11.58 0.17 -20.04
N LEU A 169 -12.23 1.27 -20.45
CA LEU A 169 -13.57 1.25 -21.04
C LEU A 169 -13.66 0.32 -22.24
N LYS A 170 -12.65 0.37 -23.13
CA LYS A 170 -12.56 -0.55 -24.27
C LYS A 170 -12.38 -2.02 -23.85
N ALA A 171 -11.63 -2.27 -22.77
CA ALA A 171 -11.39 -3.63 -22.29
C ALA A 171 -12.62 -4.25 -21.61
N VAL A 172 -13.48 -3.44 -20.97
CA VAL A 172 -14.72 -3.91 -20.34
C VAL A 172 -15.93 -3.90 -21.29
N ASP A 173 -15.80 -3.35 -22.51
CA ASP A 173 -16.91 -3.19 -23.47
C ASP A 173 -17.64 -4.52 -23.78
N ASN A 174 -16.91 -5.64 -23.76
CA ASN A 174 -17.47 -6.99 -23.99
C ASN A 174 -17.67 -7.79 -22.69
N GLU A 175 -17.56 -7.14 -21.53
CA GLU A 175 -17.66 -7.74 -20.20
C GLU A 175 -18.88 -7.16 -19.46
N PRO A 176 -20.09 -7.71 -19.64
CA PRO A 176 -21.34 -7.09 -19.16
C PRO A 176 -21.44 -6.99 -17.63
N THR A 177 -20.55 -7.67 -16.91
CA THR A 177 -20.48 -7.66 -15.45
C THR A 177 -19.42 -6.68 -14.92
N LEU A 178 -18.65 -6.02 -15.79
CA LEU A 178 -17.58 -5.09 -15.42
C LEU A 178 -17.86 -3.69 -15.94
N ASP A 179 -17.48 -2.68 -15.16
CA ASP A 179 -17.58 -1.27 -15.56
C ASP A 179 -16.38 -0.45 -15.03
N VAL A 180 -16.24 0.78 -15.48
CA VAL A 180 -15.19 1.72 -15.07
C VAL A 180 -15.82 2.97 -14.46
N TYR A 181 -15.48 3.26 -13.20
CA TYR A 181 -15.92 4.48 -12.53
C TYR A 181 -14.79 5.51 -12.48
N GLN A 182 -15.08 6.74 -12.92
CA GLN A 182 -14.13 7.84 -12.90
C GLN A 182 -14.20 8.59 -11.57
N LEU A 183 -13.20 8.40 -10.72
CA LEU A 183 -13.04 9.12 -9.46
C LEU A 183 -12.60 10.57 -9.67
N PRO A 184 -12.97 11.49 -8.75
CA PRO A 184 -12.44 12.85 -8.75
C PRO A 184 -10.93 12.86 -8.49
N ASP A 185 -10.23 13.86 -9.05
CA ASP A 185 -8.78 14.04 -8.83
C ASP A 185 -8.49 14.79 -7.53
N ILE A 186 -8.85 14.16 -6.41
CA ILE A 186 -8.60 14.68 -5.06
C ILE A 186 -8.02 13.57 -4.17
N TYR A 187 -7.24 13.97 -3.17
CA TYR A 187 -6.91 13.09 -2.06
C TYR A 187 -8.01 13.21 -0.99
N PRO A 188 -8.47 12.11 -0.35
CA PRO A 188 -8.06 10.71 -0.49
C PRO A 188 -9.05 9.89 -1.33
N ALA A 189 -9.17 10.10 -2.65
CA ALA A 189 -10.12 9.35 -3.49
C ALA A 189 -9.94 7.82 -3.50
N GLY A 190 -8.83 7.31 -2.97
CA GLY A 190 -8.52 5.89 -2.81
C GLY A 190 -8.87 5.34 -1.43
N ASP A 191 -9.37 6.18 -0.51
CA ASP A 191 -9.94 5.74 0.75
C ASP A 191 -11.19 4.88 0.47
N GLU A 192 -11.28 3.72 1.11
CA GLU A 192 -12.35 2.76 0.83
C GLU A 192 -13.74 3.34 1.11
N ARG A 193 -13.88 4.20 2.12
CA ARG A 193 -15.16 4.82 2.49
C ARG A 193 -15.55 5.89 1.48
N MET A 194 -14.57 6.62 0.94
CA MET A 194 -14.80 7.52 -0.18
C MET A 194 -15.19 6.74 -1.44
N ILE A 195 -14.51 5.65 -1.77
CA ILE A 195 -14.85 4.83 -2.94
C ILE A 195 -16.29 4.30 -2.85
N VAL A 196 -16.71 3.76 -1.70
CA VAL A 196 -18.10 3.33 -1.50
C VAL A 196 -19.08 4.49 -1.74
N ARG A 197 -18.79 5.68 -1.21
CA ARG A 197 -19.64 6.86 -1.43
C ARG A 197 -19.73 7.22 -2.91
N GLU A 198 -18.60 7.31 -3.61
CA GLU A 198 -18.60 7.74 -5.01
C GLU A 198 -19.25 6.69 -5.92
N VAL A 199 -18.99 5.39 -5.70
CA VAL A 199 -19.44 4.32 -6.60
C VAL A 199 -20.86 3.85 -6.29
N MET A 200 -21.27 3.85 -5.02
CA MET A 200 -22.54 3.27 -4.56
C MET A 200 -23.53 4.30 -4.00
N ASP A 201 -23.13 5.57 -3.88
CA ASP A 201 -23.93 6.63 -3.23
C ASP A 201 -24.29 6.30 -1.77
N ILE A 202 -23.41 5.56 -1.08
CA ILE A 202 -23.58 5.17 0.32
C ILE A 202 -22.49 5.79 1.18
N VAL A 203 -22.88 6.54 2.20
CA VAL A 203 -21.95 7.08 3.21
C VAL A 203 -21.85 6.10 4.38
N LEU A 204 -20.68 5.49 4.55
CA LEU A 204 -20.43 4.59 5.67
C LEU A 204 -20.37 5.36 6.99
N GLU A 205 -20.96 4.80 8.04
CA GLU A 205 -20.78 5.30 9.40
C GLU A 205 -19.32 5.10 9.87
N PRO A 206 -18.76 5.95 10.75
CA PRO A 206 -17.41 5.75 11.28
C PRO A 206 -17.22 4.34 11.84
N GLY A 207 -16.25 3.61 11.31
CA GLY A 207 -15.94 2.23 11.72
C GLY A 207 -16.74 1.13 11.02
N GLN A 208 -17.80 1.49 10.28
CA GLN A 208 -18.51 0.55 9.41
C GLN A 208 -17.61 0.11 8.25
N LEU A 209 -17.63 -1.18 7.94
CA LEU A 209 -16.83 -1.80 6.88
C LEU A 209 -17.58 -1.76 5.53
N PRO A 210 -16.85 -1.68 4.40
CA PRO A 210 -17.46 -1.77 3.07
C PRO A 210 -18.32 -3.02 2.86
N THR A 211 -17.94 -4.16 3.47
CA THR A 211 -18.67 -5.42 3.35
C THR A 211 -20.09 -5.35 3.92
N GLU A 212 -20.33 -4.50 4.92
CA GLU A 212 -21.65 -4.33 5.54
C GLU A 212 -22.67 -3.66 4.59
N VAL A 213 -22.19 -3.01 3.52
CA VAL A 213 -23.03 -2.42 2.48
C VAL A 213 -22.90 -3.14 1.14
N GLY A 214 -22.33 -4.35 1.15
CA GLY A 214 -22.16 -5.17 -0.05
C GLY A 214 -20.98 -4.76 -0.92
N ALA A 215 -19.91 -4.18 -0.37
CA ALA A 215 -18.72 -3.82 -1.14
C ALA A 215 -17.47 -4.58 -0.68
N VAL A 216 -16.69 -5.10 -1.64
CA VAL A 216 -15.33 -5.59 -1.40
C VAL A 216 -14.39 -4.81 -2.32
N ILE A 217 -13.39 -4.12 -1.75
CA ILE A 217 -12.56 -3.16 -2.49
C ILE A 217 -11.09 -3.56 -2.42
N ASP A 218 -10.45 -4.01 -3.49
CA ASP A 218 -9.01 -4.34 -3.47
C ASP A 218 -8.18 -3.48 -4.41
N ASN A 219 -6.95 -3.21 -3.99
CA ASN A 219 -5.98 -2.48 -4.80
C ASN A 219 -5.63 -3.28 -6.07
N VAL A 220 -5.44 -2.57 -7.18
CA VAL A 220 -5.20 -3.18 -8.50
C VAL A 220 -3.96 -4.06 -8.58
N GLU A 221 -2.90 -3.76 -7.84
CA GLU A 221 -1.74 -4.66 -7.75
C GLU A 221 -2.07 -5.92 -6.96
N THR A 222 -2.89 -5.82 -5.91
CA THR A 222 -3.38 -7.02 -5.19
C THR A 222 -4.11 -7.95 -6.14
N ILE A 223 -4.95 -7.39 -7.02
CA ILE A 223 -5.68 -8.14 -8.05
C ILE A 223 -4.74 -8.77 -9.09
N LYS A 224 -3.68 -8.06 -9.51
CA LYS A 224 -2.59 -8.64 -10.32
C LYS A 224 -2.00 -9.87 -9.63
N ARG A 225 -1.61 -9.76 -8.35
CA ARG A 225 -0.98 -10.89 -7.62
C ARG A 225 -1.94 -12.06 -7.42
N ILE A 226 -3.25 -11.82 -7.29
CA ILE A 226 -4.26 -12.90 -7.26
C ILE A 226 -4.26 -13.67 -8.59
N ALA A 227 -4.25 -12.98 -9.73
CA ALA A 227 -4.21 -13.63 -11.04
C ALA A 227 -2.94 -14.49 -11.19
N GLU A 228 -1.76 -13.96 -10.81
CA GLU A 228 -0.48 -14.70 -10.84
C GLU A 228 -0.50 -15.93 -9.91
N ALA A 229 -1.11 -15.82 -8.73
CA ALA A 229 -1.23 -16.94 -7.80
C ALA A 229 -2.12 -18.08 -8.35
N ILE A 230 -3.18 -17.73 -9.09
CA ILE A 230 -4.14 -18.69 -9.65
C ILE A 230 -3.61 -19.31 -10.94
N GLU A 231 -3.11 -18.48 -11.87
CA GLU A 231 -2.72 -18.91 -13.22
C GLU A 231 -1.31 -19.53 -13.23
N ASP A 232 -0.36 -18.89 -12.55
CA ASP A 232 1.06 -19.23 -12.61
C ASP A 232 1.55 -19.96 -11.35
N ARG A 233 0.68 -20.08 -10.33
CA ARG A 233 1.04 -20.52 -8.97
C ARG A 233 2.20 -19.71 -8.39
N LYS A 234 2.26 -18.42 -8.74
CA LYS A 234 3.33 -17.53 -8.27
C LYS A 234 3.02 -17.02 -6.87
N PRO A 235 3.91 -17.22 -5.88
CA PRO A 235 3.76 -16.58 -4.56
C PRO A 235 3.98 -15.07 -4.66
N PHE A 236 3.50 -14.28 -3.68
CA PHE A 236 3.74 -12.83 -3.64
C PHE A 236 5.18 -12.53 -3.20
N ILE A 237 6.10 -12.57 -4.16
CA ILE A 237 7.55 -12.40 -3.96
C ILE A 237 8.11 -11.12 -4.58
N ASP A 238 7.33 -10.44 -5.44
CA ASP A 238 7.74 -9.22 -6.12
C ASP A 238 6.72 -8.10 -5.91
N LYS A 239 7.19 -6.86 -5.85
CA LYS A 239 6.39 -5.65 -5.61
C LYS A 239 6.67 -4.60 -6.69
N ASP A 240 5.63 -3.95 -7.18
CA ASP A 240 5.77 -2.79 -8.05
C ASP A 240 6.01 -1.54 -7.18
N VAL A 241 7.05 -0.76 -7.49
CA VAL A 241 7.52 0.35 -6.64
C VAL A 241 7.80 1.59 -7.49
N THR A 242 7.31 2.75 -7.04
CA THR A 242 7.69 4.04 -7.63
C THR A 242 8.88 4.66 -6.89
N VAL A 243 9.91 5.08 -7.60
CA VAL A 243 11.00 5.90 -7.05
C VAL A 243 10.87 7.32 -7.58
N SER A 244 10.80 8.32 -6.70
CA SER A 244 10.65 9.72 -7.10
C SER A 244 11.22 10.71 -6.07
N GLY A 245 11.14 12.00 -6.36
CA GLY A 245 11.64 13.09 -5.52
C GLY A 245 13.04 13.55 -5.92
N ARG A 246 13.92 13.70 -4.93
CA ARG A 246 15.32 14.17 -5.05
C ARG A 246 16.27 13.07 -5.54
N VAL A 247 15.92 12.44 -6.65
CA VAL A 247 16.71 11.44 -7.37
C VAL A 247 17.02 11.91 -8.78
N LYS A 248 18.13 11.44 -9.37
CA LYS A 248 18.59 11.96 -10.69
C LYS A 248 17.59 11.69 -11.82
N GLN A 249 16.98 10.51 -11.85
CA GLN A 249 15.80 10.27 -12.68
C GLN A 249 14.55 10.59 -11.85
N LYS A 250 13.88 11.68 -12.22
CA LYS A 250 12.81 12.32 -11.43
C LYS A 250 11.67 11.38 -11.01
N GLU A 251 11.33 10.41 -11.86
CA GLU A 251 10.29 9.42 -11.60
C GLU A 251 10.59 8.16 -12.40
N THR A 252 10.69 7.03 -11.70
CA THR A 252 10.88 5.71 -12.31
C THR A 252 10.00 4.70 -11.59
N VAL A 253 9.17 3.97 -12.35
CA VAL A 253 8.41 2.83 -11.85
C VAL A 253 9.15 1.54 -12.16
N PHE A 254 9.55 0.84 -11.11
CA PHE A 254 10.10 -0.51 -11.17
C PHE A 254 8.96 -1.52 -11.02
N VAL A 255 8.90 -2.47 -11.94
CA VAL A 255 7.92 -3.56 -11.94
C VAL A 255 8.62 -4.81 -11.44
N ASP A 256 7.91 -5.57 -10.61
CA ASP A 256 8.34 -6.83 -10.03
C ASP A 256 9.71 -6.75 -9.32
N VAL A 257 9.86 -5.77 -8.42
CA VAL A 257 11.02 -5.67 -7.52
C VAL A 257 10.95 -6.78 -6.47
N PRO A 258 11.96 -7.66 -6.35
CA PRO A 258 11.97 -8.70 -5.33
C PRO A 258 11.87 -8.11 -3.92
N ILE A 259 10.96 -8.65 -3.10
CA ILE A 259 10.82 -8.27 -1.69
C ILE A 259 12.14 -8.54 -0.94
N GLY A 260 12.55 -7.61 -0.08
CA GLY A 260 13.85 -7.60 0.59
C GLY A 260 14.94 -6.83 -0.16
N THR A 261 14.68 -6.36 -1.39
CA THR A 261 15.56 -5.43 -2.09
C THR A 261 15.76 -4.17 -1.23
N PRO A 262 17.00 -3.75 -0.94
CA PRO A 262 17.22 -2.53 -0.17
C PRO A 262 16.93 -1.30 -1.01
N VAL A 263 16.40 -0.27 -0.37
CA VAL A 263 16.10 1.04 -0.98
C VAL A 263 17.29 1.62 -1.76
N LYS A 264 18.52 1.44 -1.25
CA LYS A 264 19.75 1.87 -1.92
C LYS A 264 19.88 1.34 -3.35
N THR A 265 19.49 0.09 -3.58
CA THR A 265 19.57 -0.52 -4.91
C THR A 265 18.70 0.24 -5.91
N LEU A 266 17.47 0.56 -5.51
CA LEU A 266 16.53 1.30 -6.36
C LEU A 266 17.02 2.73 -6.62
N ILE A 267 17.56 3.40 -5.60
CA ILE A 267 18.14 4.75 -5.72
C ILE A 267 19.35 4.76 -6.66
N ASN A 268 20.24 3.76 -6.54
CA ASN A 268 21.39 3.63 -7.44
C ASN A 268 20.95 3.42 -8.89
N ASN A 269 19.91 2.61 -9.12
CA ASN A 269 19.37 2.34 -10.46
C ASN A 269 18.78 3.59 -11.14
N VAL A 270 18.31 4.57 -10.36
CA VAL A 270 17.87 5.88 -10.88
C VAL A 270 18.99 6.94 -10.92
N GLY A 271 20.25 6.53 -10.76
CA GLY A 271 21.44 7.37 -10.85
C GLY A 271 21.90 8.04 -9.55
N GLY A 272 21.27 7.70 -8.42
CA GLY A 272 21.55 8.28 -7.10
C GLY A 272 20.75 9.55 -6.79
N TYR A 273 21.14 10.22 -5.70
CA TYR A 273 20.48 11.42 -5.20
C TYR A 273 20.76 12.68 -6.00
N VAL A 274 19.88 13.67 -5.82
CA VAL A 274 20.17 15.07 -6.08
C VAL A 274 20.39 15.77 -4.74
N GLU A 275 21.60 16.29 -4.52
CA GLU A 275 21.98 16.96 -3.26
C GLU A 275 21.62 18.45 -3.22
N PRO A 276 21.29 19.01 -2.03
CA PRO A 276 21.02 18.28 -0.78
C PRO A 276 19.70 17.53 -0.84
N HIS A 277 19.62 16.33 -0.27
CA HIS A 277 18.35 15.63 -0.09
C HIS A 277 17.89 15.62 1.38
N GLY A 278 16.59 15.40 1.59
CA GLY A 278 15.99 15.22 2.91
C GLY A 278 15.82 13.75 3.25
N GLU A 279 14.78 13.45 4.03
CA GLU A 279 14.46 12.07 4.41
C GLU A 279 14.14 11.17 3.21
N ILE A 280 14.28 9.87 3.42
CA ILE A 280 13.76 8.83 2.53
C ILE A 280 12.43 8.37 3.13
N VAL A 281 11.37 8.44 2.33
CA VAL A 281 10.02 8.02 2.72
C VAL A 281 9.65 6.75 1.97
N ILE A 282 9.27 5.70 2.72
CA ILE A 282 8.78 4.43 2.18
C ILE A 282 7.26 4.48 2.15
N GLY A 283 6.69 4.28 0.96
CA GLY A 283 5.27 4.50 0.67
C GLY A 283 5.05 5.84 0.00
N GLY A 284 3.95 6.49 0.34
CA GLY A 284 3.58 7.81 -0.20
C GLY A 284 3.85 8.96 0.77
N PRO A 285 3.73 10.22 0.31
CA PRO A 285 4.04 11.38 1.14
C PRO A 285 3.05 11.61 2.29
N MET A 286 1.82 11.07 2.22
CA MET A 286 0.79 11.30 3.23
C MET A 286 0.83 10.23 4.33
N THR A 287 0.95 8.95 3.95
CA THR A 287 0.87 7.81 4.90
C THR A 287 2.17 7.01 5.00
N GLY A 288 3.21 7.40 4.26
CA GLY A 288 4.51 6.73 4.28
C GLY A 288 5.26 6.93 5.58
N ARG A 289 6.32 6.15 5.75
CA ARG A 289 7.17 6.16 6.94
C ARG A 289 8.59 6.53 6.57
N SER A 290 9.29 7.15 7.49
CA SER A 290 10.73 7.37 7.37
C SER A 290 11.45 6.02 7.22
N GLY A 291 12.45 6.00 6.36
CA GLY A 291 13.33 4.86 6.13
C GLY A 291 14.74 5.33 5.82
N ASP A 292 15.59 4.36 5.54
CA ASP A 292 16.99 4.57 5.20
C ASP A 292 17.38 3.75 3.96
N GLU A 293 18.66 3.81 3.59
CA GLU A 293 19.22 3.10 2.45
C GLU A 293 19.11 1.58 2.54
N MET A 294 19.09 1.03 3.76
CA MET A 294 19.07 -0.41 4.03
C MET A 294 17.65 -0.95 4.22
N THR A 295 16.66 -0.06 4.34
CA THR A 295 15.27 -0.43 4.52
C THR A 295 14.81 -1.33 3.37
N PRO A 296 14.28 -2.52 3.65
CA PRO A 296 13.87 -3.46 2.62
C PRO A 296 12.51 -3.11 2.03
N ILE A 297 12.35 -3.36 0.72
CA ILE A 297 11.04 -3.37 0.06
C ILE A 297 10.21 -4.54 0.60
N THR A 298 8.93 -4.29 0.88
CA THR A 298 7.95 -5.26 1.40
C THR A 298 6.71 -5.31 0.51
N LYS A 299 5.79 -6.27 0.76
CA LYS A 299 4.48 -6.35 0.08
C LYS A 299 3.66 -5.07 0.10
N THR A 300 3.89 -4.19 1.09
CA THR A 300 3.16 -2.93 1.28
C THR A 300 3.94 -1.69 0.86
N SER A 301 5.15 -1.84 0.30
CA SER A 301 5.99 -0.73 -0.14
C SER A 301 5.51 -0.19 -1.50
N GLY A 302 4.68 0.86 -1.49
CA GLY A 302 4.21 1.51 -2.73
C GLY A 302 5.22 2.45 -3.39
N GLY A 303 6.21 2.95 -2.64
CA GLY A 303 7.18 3.90 -3.16
C GLY A 303 8.42 4.10 -2.31
N VAL A 304 9.43 4.70 -2.93
CA VAL A 304 10.65 5.21 -2.32
C VAL A 304 10.78 6.67 -2.75
N LEU A 305 10.42 7.58 -1.85
CA LEU A 305 10.40 9.00 -2.14
C LEU A 305 11.55 9.69 -1.41
N VAL A 306 12.45 10.33 -2.15
CA VAL A 306 13.52 11.12 -1.54
C VAL A 306 13.04 12.55 -1.42
N ALA A 307 12.81 13.02 -0.20
CA ALA A 307 12.28 14.34 0.06
C ALA A 307 13.32 15.45 -0.18
N MET A 308 12.85 16.69 -0.27
CA MET A 308 13.71 17.86 -0.08
C MET A 308 14.12 17.97 1.39
N PRO A 309 15.25 18.64 1.72
CA PRO A 309 15.57 18.94 3.11
C PRO A 309 14.40 19.65 3.79
N PHE A 310 14.15 19.30 5.05
CA PHE A 310 13.09 19.93 5.81
C PHE A 310 13.33 21.45 5.95
N PRO A 311 12.29 22.26 5.79
CA PRO A 311 12.39 23.67 6.15
C PRO A 311 12.72 23.78 7.64
N GLN A 312 13.52 24.78 8.00
CA GLN A 312 13.81 25.05 9.42
C GLN A 312 12.67 25.86 10.02
N GLU A 313 12.18 25.43 11.18
CA GLU A 313 11.11 26.10 11.92
C GLU A 313 11.49 26.16 13.39
N SER A 314 11.58 27.38 13.92
CA SER A 314 11.96 27.63 15.33
C SER A 314 10.79 28.06 16.19
N ARG A 315 9.62 28.33 15.59
CA ARG A 315 8.39 28.66 16.30
C ARG A 315 7.75 27.42 16.89
N LYS A 316 6.88 27.64 17.87
CA LYS A 316 6.09 26.59 18.50
C LYS A 316 5.02 26.06 17.57
N VAL A 317 5.06 24.77 17.26
CA VAL A 317 4.17 24.11 16.31
C VAL A 317 2.97 23.50 17.04
N GLY A 318 1.78 23.79 16.53
CA GLY A 318 0.56 23.03 16.80
C GLY A 318 0.30 22.01 15.69
N LEU A 319 -0.08 20.80 16.05
CA LEU A 319 -0.43 19.75 15.08
C LEU A 319 -1.94 19.71 14.87
N LEU A 320 -2.38 19.83 13.61
CA LEU A 320 -3.74 19.51 13.21
C LEU A 320 -3.77 18.11 12.58
N ILE A 321 -4.10 17.13 13.40
CA ILE A 321 -4.10 15.70 13.01
C ILE A 321 -5.32 15.41 12.13
N CYS A 322 -5.10 14.66 11.06
CA CYS A 322 -6.15 14.19 10.17
C CYS A 322 -6.05 12.66 10.03
N GLU A 323 -7.17 11.96 10.17
CA GLU A 323 -7.18 10.50 10.02
C GLU A 323 -6.84 10.05 8.60
N CYS A 324 -7.22 10.83 7.59
CA CYS A 324 -6.91 10.54 6.20
C CYS A 324 -5.45 10.81 5.84
N GLY A 325 -4.63 11.41 6.70
CA GLY A 325 -3.29 11.87 6.35
C GLY A 325 -2.27 11.59 7.45
N GLY A 326 -1.49 12.60 7.81
CA GLY A 326 -0.41 12.46 8.80
C GLY A 326 -0.92 12.09 10.19
N SER A 327 -0.39 11.00 10.76
CA SER A 327 -0.64 10.62 12.16
C SER A 327 0.05 11.59 13.13
N ALA A 328 -0.36 11.57 14.39
CA ALA A 328 0.29 12.36 15.44
C ALA A 328 1.78 12.03 15.55
N GLU A 329 2.15 10.74 15.50
CA GLU A 329 3.56 10.33 15.57
C GLU A 329 4.34 10.88 14.38
N ARG A 330 3.81 10.69 13.17
CA ARG A 330 4.49 11.12 11.95
C ARG A 330 4.62 12.65 11.86
N MET A 331 3.59 13.39 12.23
CA MET A 331 3.64 14.85 12.22
C MET A 331 4.58 15.39 13.30
N THR A 332 4.69 14.72 14.45
CA THR A 332 5.67 15.07 15.49
C THR A 332 7.09 14.83 15.00
N GLU A 333 7.33 13.70 14.33
CA GLU A 333 8.62 13.40 13.69
C GLU A 333 9.01 14.47 12.68
N ILE A 334 8.09 14.85 11.79
CA ILE A 334 8.31 15.93 10.79
C ILE A 334 8.64 17.25 11.49
N ALA A 335 7.88 17.66 12.51
CA ALA A 335 8.14 18.89 13.25
C ALA A 335 9.52 18.88 13.94
N ASN A 336 9.91 17.74 14.54
CA ASN A 336 11.23 17.58 15.15
C ASN A 336 12.35 17.68 14.09
N ASN A 337 12.17 17.08 12.92
CA ASN A 337 13.13 17.15 11.82
C ASN A 337 13.23 18.56 11.20
N MET A 338 12.17 19.37 11.31
CA MET A 338 12.20 20.80 11.00
C MET A 338 12.91 21.65 12.08
N GLY A 339 13.24 21.06 13.24
CA GLY A 339 13.84 21.77 14.39
C GLY A 339 12.83 22.46 15.31
N ALA A 340 11.54 22.15 15.16
CA ALA A 340 10.46 22.83 15.87
C ALA A 340 10.02 22.11 17.15
N GLU A 341 9.58 22.89 18.14
CA GLU A 341 8.94 22.38 19.36
C GLU A 341 7.45 22.16 19.11
N VAL A 342 6.96 20.93 19.28
CA VAL A 342 5.52 20.63 19.29
C VAL A 342 4.93 20.98 20.66
N VAL A 343 4.01 21.94 20.70
CA VAL A 343 3.40 22.42 21.96
C VAL A 343 1.94 22.01 22.14
N ALA A 344 1.27 21.66 21.05
CA ALA A 344 -0.14 21.28 21.07
C ALA A 344 -0.44 20.33 19.92
N ALA A 345 -1.42 19.45 20.11
CA ALA A 345 -1.93 18.58 19.07
C ALA A 345 -3.45 18.47 19.22
N GLU A 346 -4.15 18.75 18.14
CA GLU A 346 -5.60 18.72 18.06
C GLU A 346 -6.03 17.89 16.86
N ARG A 347 -7.21 17.27 16.97
CA ARG A 347 -7.75 16.44 15.89
C ARG A 347 -8.70 17.25 15.02
N CYS A 348 -8.73 16.91 13.74
CA CYS A 348 -9.73 17.42 12.81
C CYS A 348 -11.15 17.21 13.38
N LYS A 349 -12.01 18.23 13.24
CA LYS A 349 -13.41 18.20 13.74
C LYS A 349 -14.23 16.98 13.29
N ARG A 350 -13.86 16.34 12.18
CA ARG A 350 -14.54 15.14 11.64
C ARG A 350 -13.96 13.82 12.14
N MET A 351 -12.89 13.83 12.93
CA MET A 351 -12.36 12.63 13.52
C MET A 351 -13.26 12.20 14.68
N VAL A 352 -13.79 10.99 14.57
CA VAL A 352 -14.61 10.34 15.59
C VAL A 352 -13.85 9.12 16.08
N GLU A 353 -13.85 8.90 17.39
CA GLU A 353 -13.24 7.71 17.98
C GLU A 353 -14.24 6.54 17.95
N VAL A 354 -13.81 5.42 17.38
CA VAL A 354 -14.58 4.19 17.27
C VAL A 354 -13.68 3.02 17.65
N ASN A 355 -14.05 2.27 18.68
CA ASN A 355 -13.31 1.10 19.15
C ASN A 355 -11.80 1.37 19.39
N GLY A 356 -11.48 2.53 19.98
CA GLY A 356 -10.11 2.94 20.30
C GLY A 356 -9.28 3.38 19.09
N ARG A 357 -9.91 3.59 17.93
CA ARG A 357 -9.27 4.16 16.73
C ARG A 357 -10.05 5.35 16.22
N TYR A 358 -9.35 6.37 15.75
CA TYR A 358 -10.01 7.49 15.09
C TYR A 358 -10.39 7.13 13.65
N ARG A 359 -11.52 7.67 13.20
CA ARG A 359 -12.04 7.56 11.84
C ARG A 359 -12.53 8.92 11.37
N CYS A 360 -12.22 9.30 10.12
CA CYS A 360 -12.87 10.44 9.51
C CYS A 360 -14.33 10.10 9.18
N ALA A 361 -15.27 10.93 9.66
CA ALA A 361 -16.68 10.73 9.40
C ALA A 361 -17.06 10.87 7.92
N LEU A 362 -16.32 11.67 7.16
CA LEU A 362 -16.61 11.89 5.73
C LEU A 362 -15.32 12.27 4.97
N PRO A 363 -14.48 11.27 4.60
CA PRO A 363 -13.22 11.47 3.88
C PRO A 363 -13.37 12.23 2.56
N GLY A 364 -12.41 13.09 2.21
CA GLY A 364 -12.39 13.87 0.97
C GLY A 364 -13.31 15.10 0.94
N ILE A 365 -14.16 15.27 1.94
CA ILE A 365 -14.92 16.51 2.17
C ILE A 365 -14.43 17.05 3.52
N CYS A 366 -13.76 18.20 3.55
CA CYS A 366 -13.11 18.68 4.77
C CYS A 366 -13.90 19.82 5.41
N PRO A 367 -14.04 19.87 6.75
CA PRO A 367 -14.69 20.98 7.43
C PRO A 367 -13.69 22.13 7.62
N GLY A 368 -14.20 23.35 7.77
CA GLY A 368 -13.37 24.45 8.28
C GLY A 368 -12.85 24.17 9.70
N GLN A 369 -11.59 24.51 9.96
CA GLN A 369 -10.86 24.17 11.21
C GLN A 369 -10.61 25.37 12.11
N ALA A 370 -11.31 26.49 11.91
CA ALA A 370 -11.05 27.74 12.63
C ALA A 370 -11.06 27.57 14.16
N ALA A 371 -12.05 26.84 14.70
CA ALA A 371 -12.12 26.57 16.15
C ALA A 371 -10.92 25.75 16.65
N THR A 372 -10.51 24.73 15.90
CA THR A 372 -9.36 23.86 16.21
C THR A 372 -8.06 24.67 16.20
N VAL A 373 -7.85 25.51 15.18
CA VAL A 373 -6.69 26.40 15.08
C VAL A 373 -6.66 27.41 16.23
N MET A 374 -7.81 27.96 16.62
CA MET A 374 -7.89 28.84 17.80
C MET A 374 -7.58 28.10 19.11
N SER A 375 -7.91 26.80 19.21
CA SER A 375 -7.52 25.96 20.36
C SER A 375 -6.00 25.78 20.42
N LEU A 376 -5.38 25.39 19.29
CA LEU A 376 -3.92 25.26 19.19
C LEU A 376 -3.21 26.56 19.58
N LYS A 377 -3.71 27.71 19.09
CA LYS A 377 -3.16 29.02 19.43
C LYS A 377 -3.26 29.33 20.92
N LYS A 378 -4.37 29.01 21.58
CA LYS A 378 -4.54 29.18 23.05
C LYS A 378 -3.58 28.31 23.84
N GLN A 379 -3.18 27.16 23.30
CA GLN A 379 -2.19 26.25 23.88
C GLN A 379 -0.74 26.67 23.59
N GLY A 380 -0.53 27.81 22.91
CA GLY A 380 0.79 28.38 22.66
C GLY A 380 1.38 28.06 21.30
N ALA A 381 0.62 27.45 20.38
CA ALA A 381 1.07 27.27 19.00
C ALA A 381 1.13 28.63 18.27
N GLU A 382 2.26 28.86 17.60
CA GLU A 382 2.53 30.04 16.77
C GLU A 382 2.32 29.74 15.28
N VAL A 383 2.49 28.47 14.90
CA VAL A 383 2.25 27.92 13.56
C VAL A 383 1.52 26.59 13.65
N VAL A 384 0.87 26.19 12.56
CA VAL A 384 0.17 24.92 12.47
C VAL A 384 0.80 24.07 11.37
N LEU A 385 1.19 22.85 11.73
CA LEU A 385 1.46 21.78 10.77
C LEU A 385 0.15 21.01 10.58
N THR A 386 -0.35 20.92 9.34
CA THR A 386 -1.61 20.25 9.03
C THR A 386 -1.39 18.91 8.35
N GLY A 387 -2.10 17.88 8.81
CA GLY A 387 -2.17 16.58 8.16
C GLY A 387 -3.31 16.47 7.15
N SER A 388 -4.13 17.52 6.96
CA SER A 388 -5.24 17.51 6.00
C SER A 388 -4.77 17.74 4.56
N CYS A 389 -5.52 17.17 3.62
CA CYS A 389 -5.27 17.25 2.18
C CYS A 389 -5.99 18.41 1.47
N SER A 390 -6.70 19.25 2.23
CA SER A 390 -7.36 20.45 1.74
C SER A 390 -7.00 21.61 2.65
N ASP A 391 -6.80 22.76 2.03
CA ASP A 391 -6.51 24.06 2.67
C ASP A 391 -7.62 24.54 3.62
#